data_AF-A0AA85C022-F1
#
_entry.id   AF-A0AA85C022-F1
#
_cell.length_a   1.000
_cell.length_b   1.000
_cell.length_c   1.000
_cell.angle_alpha   90.00
_cell.angle_beta   90.00
_cell.angle_gamma   90.00
#
_symmetry.space_group_name_H-M   'P 1'
#
loop_
_entity.id
_entity.type
_entity.pdbx_description
1 polymer ?
#
loop_
_entity_poly.entity_id
_entity_poly.type
_entity_poly.pdbx_seq_one_letter_code
_entity_poly.pdbx_strand_id
1 'polypeptide(L)'
;MKENLSVYITNSHATHTCRIYPQILAGVRLEKDKKTNTYKSAVQLVTPYDENYIQSLDELCKEFLFTKALKNHVVNEHLCPFIQVLLLVASARLPDVFTKKFKKVMKYSGLFSLNLQEDDLITRYLGSYAHPVATYFAELLVEVMPGANFAKFLNTHILSECSLSLDSNDSNPVTVADILMSNQTASRVLRAVIRRLVKPVDIKNFFTVIQSCKCNKFGIRSIIPNKQHGILTDLADLCIRHPSEEFQRTFLRMLPSIFGFTEKHSSSKSREDLFIRCLVGMITLSELNEHITNQSVQEKDNNDDNQYFDNKEDLVNPVTVPGCLFVEVYLNSLMLILLK
;
A
#
# COMPACT_ATOMS: atom_id res chain seq x y z
N MET A 1 -27.02 -19.03 16.27
CA MET A 1 -26.35 -17.97 15.46
C MET A 1 -26.50 -18.21 13.97
N LYS A 2 -26.26 -19.43 13.47
CA LYS A 2 -26.31 -19.79 12.05
C LYS A 2 -27.61 -19.39 11.33
N GLU A 3 -28.77 -19.66 11.92
CA GLU A 3 -30.09 -19.42 11.30
C GLU A 3 -30.46 -17.93 11.11
N ASN A 4 -29.88 -17.03 11.91
CA ASN A 4 -30.21 -15.59 11.92
C ASN A 4 -28.99 -14.72 11.62
N LEU A 5 -27.92 -15.29 11.07
CA LEU A 5 -26.65 -14.60 10.87
C LEU A 5 -26.81 -13.37 9.95
N SER A 6 -27.62 -13.47 8.91
CA SER A 6 -27.95 -12.37 8.00
C SER A 6 -28.61 -11.17 8.73
N VAL A 7 -29.43 -11.43 9.75
CA VAL A 7 -30.07 -10.41 10.59
C VAL A 7 -29.07 -9.82 11.59
N TYR A 8 -28.20 -10.65 12.17
CA TYR A 8 -27.22 -10.17 13.15
C TYR A 8 -26.09 -9.35 12.53
N ILE A 9 -25.67 -9.64 11.29
CA ILE A 9 -24.57 -8.89 10.67
C ILE A 9 -24.98 -7.46 10.30
N THR A 10 -26.27 -7.18 10.10
CA THR A 10 -26.75 -5.82 9.83
C THR A 10 -27.01 -5.02 11.10
N ASN A 11 -27.01 -5.66 12.28
CA ASN A 11 -27.18 -4.99 13.57
C ASN A 11 -25.82 -4.49 14.09
N SER A 12 -25.70 -3.17 14.28
CA SER A 12 -24.47 -2.48 14.72
C SER A 12 -23.78 -3.14 15.92
N HIS A 13 -24.55 -3.57 16.93
CA HIS A 13 -24.04 -4.18 18.16
C HIS A 13 -23.62 -5.64 17.99
N ALA A 14 -24.29 -6.39 17.11
CA ALA A 14 -23.99 -7.81 16.88
C ALA A 14 -22.88 -8.03 15.83
N THR A 15 -22.54 -7.02 15.02
CA THR A 15 -21.52 -7.13 13.96
C THR A 15 -20.17 -7.62 14.46
N HIS A 16 -19.75 -7.22 15.66
CA HIS A 16 -18.47 -7.64 16.25
C HIS A 16 -18.48 -9.13 16.59
N THR A 17 -19.55 -9.62 17.21
CA THR A 17 -19.74 -11.04 17.51
C THR A 17 -19.78 -11.88 16.22
N CYS A 18 -20.43 -11.36 15.17
CA CYS A 18 -20.47 -12.02 13.87
C CYS A 18 -19.08 -12.21 13.25
N ARG A 19 -18.14 -11.29 13.49
CA ARG A 19 -16.74 -11.43 13.05
C ARG A 19 -15.99 -12.51 13.82
N ILE A 20 -16.36 -12.80 15.06
CA ILE A 20 -15.72 -13.82 15.89
C ILE A 20 -16.25 -15.22 15.53
N TYR A 21 -17.51 -15.32 15.11
CA TYR A 21 -18.14 -16.59 14.76
C TYR A 21 -17.33 -17.49 13.80
N PRO A 22 -16.94 -17.05 12.58
CA PRO A 22 -16.18 -17.90 11.66
C PRO A 22 -14.78 -18.26 12.19
N GLN A 23 -14.20 -17.41 13.04
CA GLN A 23 -12.91 -17.68 13.69
C GLN A 23 -13.01 -18.83 14.69
N ILE A 24 -14.01 -18.80 15.58
CA ILE A 24 -14.23 -19.88 16.55
C ILE A 24 -14.66 -21.17 15.84
N LEU A 25 -15.63 -21.05 14.92
CA LEU A 25 -16.16 -22.17 14.14
C LEU A 25 -15.03 -23.01 13.53
N ALA A 26 -14.11 -22.34 12.84
CA ALA A 26 -13.05 -22.99 12.08
C ALA A 26 -11.68 -23.02 12.82
N GLY A 27 -11.62 -22.61 14.08
CA GLY A 27 -10.37 -22.58 14.86
C GLY A 27 -9.28 -21.75 14.19
N VAL A 28 -9.56 -20.50 13.87
CA VAL A 28 -8.62 -19.55 13.26
C VAL A 28 -8.55 -18.30 14.13
N ARG A 29 -7.36 -17.96 14.61
CA ARG A 29 -7.11 -16.71 15.31
C ARG A 29 -6.52 -15.70 14.34
N LEU A 30 -7.23 -14.61 14.13
CA LEU A 30 -6.76 -13.50 13.32
C LEU A 30 -6.09 -12.45 14.21
N GLU A 31 -4.93 -11.98 13.77
CA GLU A 31 -4.28 -10.83 14.35
C GLU A 31 -4.62 -9.56 13.58
N LYS A 32 -4.55 -8.43 14.29
CA LYS A 32 -4.60 -7.11 13.67
C LYS A 32 -3.23 -6.46 13.71
N ASP A 33 -2.93 -5.68 12.68
CA ASP A 33 -1.80 -4.78 12.70
C ASP A 33 -1.99 -3.71 13.77
N LYS A 34 -0.95 -3.44 14.55
CA LYS A 34 -1.01 -2.51 15.69
C LYS A 34 -1.17 -1.05 15.25
N LYS A 35 -0.68 -0.69 14.06
CA LYS A 35 -0.69 0.68 13.54
C LYS A 35 -1.97 0.97 12.76
N THR A 36 -2.43 0.03 11.93
CA THR A 36 -3.59 0.23 11.04
C THR A 36 -4.89 -0.36 11.57
N ASN A 37 -4.83 -1.21 12.61
CA ASN A 37 -5.98 -1.95 13.15
C ASN A 37 -6.71 -2.82 12.09
N THR A 38 -6.03 -3.13 10.99
CA THR A 38 -6.52 -4.02 9.93
C THR A 38 -6.07 -5.44 10.19
N TYR A 39 -6.80 -6.43 9.70
CA TYR A 39 -6.38 -7.83 9.83
C TYR A 39 -5.08 -8.09 9.06
N LYS A 40 -4.22 -8.94 9.60
CA LYS A 40 -3.07 -9.49 8.88
C LYS A 40 -3.50 -10.73 8.08
N SER A 41 -2.86 -10.97 6.95
CA SER A 41 -3.05 -12.22 6.18
C SER A 41 -2.48 -13.46 6.86
N ALA A 42 -1.46 -13.31 7.71
CA ALA A 42 -0.95 -14.40 8.53
C ALA A 42 -1.96 -14.77 9.63
N VAL A 43 -2.32 -16.05 9.70
CA VAL A 43 -3.30 -16.55 10.67
C VAL A 43 -2.72 -17.66 11.53
N GLN A 44 -3.17 -17.76 12.78
CA GLN A 44 -2.82 -18.86 13.67
C GLN A 44 -3.97 -19.88 13.67
N LEU A 45 -3.64 -21.15 13.43
CA LEU A 45 -4.60 -22.24 13.46
C LEU A 45 -4.63 -22.87 14.86
N VAL A 46 -5.83 -23.15 15.35
CA VAL A 46 -6.10 -23.86 16.62
C VAL A 46 -7.14 -24.95 16.39
N THR A 47 -7.47 -25.75 17.40
CA THR A 47 -8.55 -26.74 17.27
C THR A 47 -9.88 -26.04 16.94
N PRO A 48 -10.58 -26.41 15.86
CA PRO A 48 -11.92 -25.90 15.54
C PRO A 48 -12.91 -26.24 16.65
N TYR A 49 -13.90 -25.36 16.87
CA TYR A 49 -14.99 -25.64 17.79
C TYR A 49 -16.02 -26.62 17.20
N ASP A 50 -16.30 -26.52 15.89
CA ASP A 50 -17.24 -27.38 15.19
C ASP A 50 -16.48 -28.53 14.51
N GLU A 51 -16.85 -29.78 14.81
CA GLU A 51 -16.28 -30.95 14.13
C GLU A 51 -16.58 -30.94 12.63
N ASN A 52 -17.72 -30.36 12.24
CA ASN A 52 -18.16 -30.22 10.85
C ASN A 52 -17.87 -28.83 10.27
N TYR A 53 -16.87 -28.11 10.80
CA TYR A 53 -16.57 -26.74 10.41
C TYR A 53 -16.37 -26.56 8.90
N ILE A 54 -15.88 -27.58 8.19
CA ILE A 54 -15.65 -27.53 6.74
C ILE A 54 -16.97 -27.27 6.00
N GLN A 55 -18.02 -28.01 6.34
CA GLN A 55 -19.33 -27.87 5.72
C GLN A 55 -19.96 -26.52 6.11
N SER A 56 -19.96 -26.19 7.40
CA SER A 56 -20.47 -24.92 7.90
C SER A 56 -19.78 -23.72 7.25
N LEU A 57 -18.46 -23.79 7.06
CA LEU A 57 -17.67 -22.73 6.44
C LEU A 57 -17.91 -22.63 4.92
N ASP A 58 -18.05 -23.75 4.20
CA ASP A 58 -18.38 -23.71 2.77
C ASP A 58 -19.79 -23.13 2.52
N GLU A 59 -20.75 -23.41 3.39
CA GLU A 59 -22.09 -22.79 3.36
C GLU A 59 -22.01 -21.27 3.54
N LEU A 60 -21.30 -20.78 4.57
CA LEU A 60 -21.06 -19.35 4.76
C LEU A 60 -20.37 -18.71 3.56
N CYS A 61 -19.37 -19.38 3.00
CA CYS A 61 -18.68 -18.87 1.82
C CYS A 61 -19.60 -18.81 0.61
N LYS A 62 -20.47 -19.81 0.39
CA LYS A 62 -21.46 -19.77 -0.70
C LYS A 62 -22.42 -18.59 -0.56
N GLU A 63 -22.89 -18.33 0.65
CA GLU A 63 -23.83 -17.25 0.95
C GLU A 63 -23.19 -15.86 0.78
N PHE A 64 -22.00 -15.63 1.34
CA PHE A 64 -21.44 -14.27 1.46
C PHE A 64 -20.26 -13.97 0.54
N LEU A 65 -19.44 -14.97 0.19
CA LEU A 65 -18.15 -14.76 -0.51
C LEU A 65 -18.17 -15.22 -1.98
N PHE A 66 -18.87 -16.31 -2.29
CA PHE A 66 -18.96 -16.90 -3.63
C PHE A 66 -20.29 -16.56 -4.32
N THR A 67 -20.86 -15.41 -3.98
CA THR A 67 -22.13 -14.90 -4.49
C THR A 67 -21.95 -13.66 -5.36
N LYS A 68 -22.87 -13.42 -6.31
CA LYS A 68 -22.90 -12.19 -7.10
C LYS A 68 -23.18 -10.95 -6.26
N ALA A 69 -23.81 -11.11 -5.09
CA ALA A 69 -24.09 -10.02 -4.16
C ALA A 69 -22.83 -9.44 -3.50
N LEU A 70 -21.67 -10.10 -3.65
CA LEU A 70 -20.40 -9.68 -3.03
C LEU A 70 -20.05 -8.23 -3.34
N LYS A 71 -20.31 -7.73 -4.57
CA LYS A 71 -20.08 -6.32 -4.95
C LYS A 71 -20.75 -5.35 -3.97
N ASN A 72 -21.99 -5.63 -3.57
CA ASN A 72 -22.72 -4.78 -2.63
C ASN A 72 -22.24 -5.00 -1.20
N HIS A 73 -21.81 -6.22 -0.89
CA HIS A 73 -21.36 -6.53 0.46
C HIS A 73 -20.02 -5.88 0.83
N VAL A 74 -19.08 -5.77 -0.11
CA VAL A 74 -17.73 -5.21 0.15
C VAL A 74 -17.73 -3.69 0.32
N VAL A 75 -18.76 -3.00 -0.18
CA VAL A 75 -18.95 -1.55 0.02
C VAL A 75 -19.78 -1.24 1.27
N ASN A 76 -20.48 -2.22 1.83
CA ASN A 76 -21.31 -2.06 3.03
C ASN A 76 -20.45 -2.08 4.31
N GLU A 77 -20.54 -1.03 5.12
CA GLU A 77 -19.71 -0.83 6.32
C GLU A 77 -19.96 -1.85 7.44
N HIS A 78 -21.16 -2.44 7.52
CA HIS A 78 -21.50 -3.44 8.54
C HIS A 78 -21.08 -4.85 8.09
N LEU A 79 -21.31 -5.16 6.81
CA LEU A 79 -21.10 -6.50 6.25
C LEU A 79 -19.66 -6.75 5.82
N CYS A 80 -18.97 -5.73 5.27
CA CYS A 80 -17.60 -5.88 4.76
C CYS A 80 -16.60 -6.41 5.80
N PRO A 81 -16.57 -5.93 7.06
CA PRO A 81 -15.68 -6.48 8.08
C PRO A 81 -15.90 -7.96 8.38
N PHE A 82 -17.14 -8.45 8.30
CA PHE A 82 -17.45 -9.88 8.43
C PHE A 82 -16.88 -10.66 7.24
N ILE A 83 -17.06 -10.15 6.02
CA ILE A 83 -16.57 -10.80 4.80
C ILE A 83 -15.04 -10.81 4.75
N GLN A 84 -14.37 -9.75 5.24
CA GLN A 84 -12.92 -9.74 5.39
C GLN A 84 -12.43 -10.88 6.28
N VAL A 85 -13.10 -11.12 7.41
CA VAL A 85 -12.79 -12.28 8.27
C VAL A 85 -13.07 -13.59 7.55
N LEU A 86 -14.24 -13.72 6.92
CA LEU A 86 -14.63 -14.92 6.20
C LEU A 86 -13.63 -15.25 5.08
N LEU A 87 -13.14 -14.24 4.36
CA LEU A 87 -12.09 -14.37 3.34
C LEU A 87 -10.81 -14.98 3.93
N LEU A 88 -10.32 -14.44 5.04
CA LEU A 88 -9.10 -14.92 5.70
C LEU A 88 -9.28 -16.35 6.23
N VAL A 89 -10.38 -16.61 6.94
CA VAL A 89 -10.70 -17.93 7.49
C VAL A 89 -10.83 -18.97 6.36
N ALA A 90 -11.56 -18.65 5.29
CA ALA A 90 -11.73 -19.53 4.14
C ALA A 90 -10.40 -19.80 3.42
N SER A 91 -9.55 -18.79 3.25
CA SER A 91 -8.25 -18.95 2.62
C SER A 91 -7.33 -19.90 3.40
N ALA A 92 -7.46 -19.93 4.72
CA ALA A 92 -6.63 -20.76 5.60
C ALA A 92 -7.19 -22.18 5.80
N ARG A 93 -8.51 -22.33 5.88
CA ARG A 93 -9.16 -23.61 6.23
C ARG A 93 -9.78 -24.36 5.06
N LEU A 94 -10.04 -23.68 3.95
CA LEU A 94 -10.58 -24.28 2.72
C LEU A 94 -9.67 -23.96 1.51
N PRO A 95 -8.34 -24.20 1.58
CA PRO A 95 -7.39 -23.71 0.58
C PRO A 95 -7.70 -24.20 -0.85
N ASP A 96 -8.12 -25.45 -1.02
CA ASP A 96 -8.47 -26.02 -2.32
C ASP A 96 -9.73 -25.38 -2.92
N VAL A 97 -10.78 -25.25 -2.11
CA VAL A 97 -12.05 -24.64 -2.54
C VAL A 97 -11.83 -23.17 -2.86
N PHE A 98 -11.09 -22.48 -1.99
CA PHE A 98 -10.76 -21.08 -2.13
C PHE A 98 -9.96 -20.84 -3.41
N THR A 99 -8.90 -21.62 -3.66
CA THR A 99 -8.08 -21.49 -4.86
C THR A 99 -8.89 -21.71 -6.13
N LYS A 100 -9.75 -22.74 -6.17
CA LYS A 100 -10.65 -23.02 -7.31
C LYS A 100 -11.67 -21.90 -7.56
N LYS A 101 -12.18 -21.28 -6.48
CA LYS A 101 -13.21 -20.23 -6.57
C LYS A 101 -12.66 -18.80 -6.56
N PHE A 102 -11.36 -18.60 -6.38
CA PHE A 102 -10.77 -17.26 -6.22
C PHE A 102 -11.10 -16.30 -7.37
N LYS A 103 -11.03 -16.77 -8.62
CA LYS A 103 -11.40 -15.97 -9.80
C LYS A 103 -12.87 -15.50 -9.75
N LYS A 104 -13.76 -16.29 -9.14
CA LYS A 104 -15.16 -15.89 -8.93
C LYS A 104 -15.26 -14.79 -7.88
N VAL A 105 -14.51 -14.87 -6.78
CA VAL A 105 -14.45 -13.81 -5.75
C VAL A 105 -14.00 -12.49 -6.38
N MET A 106 -12.90 -12.51 -7.14
CA MET A 106 -12.40 -11.35 -7.90
C MET A 106 -13.51 -10.76 -8.78
N LYS A 107 -14.13 -11.59 -9.63
CA LYS A 107 -15.18 -11.18 -10.55
C LYS A 107 -16.41 -10.60 -9.84
N TYR A 108 -16.89 -11.26 -8.79
CA TYR A 108 -18.10 -10.87 -8.08
C TYR A 108 -17.91 -9.67 -7.16
N SER A 109 -16.69 -9.44 -6.66
CA SER A 109 -16.38 -8.23 -5.90
C SER A 109 -16.44 -6.98 -6.78
N GLY A 110 -16.11 -7.10 -8.06
CA GLY A 110 -16.06 -5.98 -9.01
C GLY A 110 -14.96 -4.95 -8.72
N LEU A 111 -14.06 -5.22 -7.76
CA LEU A 111 -13.14 -4.22 -7.21
C LEU A 111 -12.04 -3.78 -8.18
N PHE A 112 -11.68 -4.67 -9.11
CA PHE A 112 -10.57 -4.50 -10.03
C PHE A 112 -11.03 -4.28 -11.48
N SER A 113 -12.33 -4.00 -11.66
CA SER A 113 -12.91 -3.69 -12.96
C SER A 113 -12.76 -2.20 -13.26
N LEU A 114 -12.34 -1.87 -14.48
CA LEU A 114 -12.28 -0.50 -14.95
C LEU A 114 -13.68 0.07 -15.14
N ASN A 115 -13.87 1.34 -14.77
CA ASN A 115 -15.10 2.06 -15.10
C ASN A 115 -14.98 2.70 -16.49
N LEU A 116 -15.26 1.91 -17.53
CA LEU A 116 -15.10 2.31 -18.92
C LEU A 116 -16.02 3.48 -19.36
N GLN A 117 -17.01 3.85 -18.54
CA GLN A 117 -17.93 4.96 -18.82
C GLN A 117 -17.38 6.32 -18.39
N GLU A 118 -16.32 6.36 -17.58
CA GLU A 118 -15.75 7.59 -17.05
C GLU A 118 -14.58 8.04 -17.92
N ASP A 119 -14.53 9.33 -18.29
CA ASP A 119 -13.43 9.89 -19.08
C ASP A 119 -12.22 10.31 -18.22
N ASP A 120 -12.46 10.68 -16.97
CA ASP A 120 -11.39 11.01 -16.03
C ASP A 120 -10.59 9.74 -15.65
N LEU A 121 -9.27 9.78 -15.89
CA LEU A 121 -8.34 8.69 -15.61
C LEU A 121 -8.42 8.22 -14.15
N ILE A 122 -8.47 9.17 -13.22
CA ILE A 122 -8.48 8.85 -11.79
C ILE A 122 -9.76 8.08 -11.47
N THR A 123 -10.91 8.56 -11.92
CA THR A 123 -12.22 7.92 -11.67
C THR A 123 -12.34 6.57 -12.38
N ARG A 124 -11.86 6.47 -13.63
CA ARG A 124 -11.85 5.25 -14.45
C ARG A 124 -11.07 4.10 -13.80
N TYR A 125 -9.90 4.41 -13.23
CA TYR A 125 -8.97 3.40 -12.70
C TYR A 125 -9.02 3.25 -11.18
N LEU A 126 -9.35 4.29 -10.42
CA LEU A 126 -9.41 4.21 -8.95
C LEU A 126 -10.73 3.69 -8.42
N GLY A 127 -11.84 3.79 -9.17
CA GLY A 127 -13.19 3.30 -8.83
C GLY A 127 -13.34 2.70 -7.43
N SER A 128 -13.28 1.36 -7.32
CA SER A 128 -13.40 0.67 -6.03
C SER A 128 -12.12 0.61 -5.18
N TYR A 129 -10.93 0.88 -5.74
CA TYR A 129 -9.67 0.96 -4.98
C TYR A 129 -9.69 2.12 -3.98
N ALA A 130 -10.32 3.24 -4.34
CA ALA A 130 -10.43 4.43 -3.50
C ALA A 130 -11.70 4.46 -2.63
N HIS A 131 -12.56 3.44 -2.70
CA HIS A 131 -13.76 3.38 -1.87
C HIS A 131 -13.38 3.16 -0.38
N PRO A 132 -13.86 4.00 0.57
CA PRO A 132 -13.42 3.98 1.97
C PRO A 132 -13.55 2.62 2.67
N VAL A 133 -14.61 1.87 2.37
CA VAL A 133 -14.85 0.53 2.94
C VAL A 133 -14.19 -0.58 2.12
N ALA A 134 -14.41 -0.60 0.80
CA ALA A 134 -14.04 -1.71 -0.06
C ALA A 134 -12.52 -1.87 -0.22
N THR A 135 -11.74 -0.80 -0.03
CA THR A 135 -10.27 -0.83 -0.11
C THR A 135 -9.67 -1.84 0.87
N TYR A 136 -10.23 -1.98 2.08
CA TYR A 136 -9.73 -2.93 3.09
C TYR A 136 -9.95 -4.39 2.66
N PHE A 137 -11.07 -4.67 2.00
CA PHE A 137 -11.30 -5.98 1.41
C PHE A 137 -10.38 -6.21 0.20
N ALA A 138 -10.17 -5.20 -0.65
CA ALA A 138 -9.26 -5.28 -1.79
C ALA A 138 -7.82 -5.56 -1.35
N GLU A 139 -7.35 -4.89 -0.29
CA GLU A 139 -6.04 -5.11 0.34
C GLU A 139 -5.88 -6.59 0.75
N LEU A 140 -6.82 -7.12 1.56
CA LEU A 140 -6.77 -8.51 2.01
C LEU A 140 -6.91 -9.50 0.85
N LEU A 141 -7.74 -9.19 -0.15
CA LEU A 141 -7.93 -10.04 -1.32
C LEU A 141 -6.63 -10.19 -2.12
N VAL A 142 -5.84 -9.10 -2.23
CA VAL A 142 -4.48 -9.16 -2.77
C VAL A 142 -3.58 -10.01 -1.87
N GLU A 143 -3.62 -9.84 -0.54
CA GLU A 143 -2.78 -10.59 0.41
C GLU A 143 -3.10 -12.10 0.53
N VAL A 144 -4.28 -12.57 0.10
CA VAL A 144 -4.60 -14.02 0.05
C VAL A 144 -4.69 -14.61 -1.36
N MET A 145 -4.50 -13.81 -2.40
CA MET A 145 -4.50 -14.23 -3.81
C MET A 145 -3.56 -15.40 -4.15
N PRO A 146 -4.04 -16.56 -4.65
CA PRO A 146 -3.14 -17.66 -5.06
C PRO A 146 -2.02 -17.21 -6.00
N GLY A 147 -0.80 -17.74 -5.85
CA GLY A 147 0.40 -17.21 -6.51
C GLY A 147 0.32 -17.08 -8.03
N ALA A 148 -0.28 -18.06 -8.73
CA ALA A 148 -0.49 -17.98 -10.18
C ALA A 148 -1.49 -16.87 -10.58
N ASN A 149 -2.52 -16.67 -9.76
CA ASN A 149 -3.49 -15.58 -9.96
C ASN A 149 -2.84 -14.23 -9.66
N PHE A 150 -1.97 -14.15 -8.65
CA PHE A 150 -1.23 -12.94 -8.32
C PHE A 150 -0.27 -12.52 -9.41
N ALA A 151 0.55 -13.43 -9.94
CA ALA A 151 1.46 -13.12 -11.04
C ALA A 151 0.69 -12.61 -12.29
N LYS A 152 -0.47 -13.21 -12.59
CA LYS A 152 -1.34 -12.70 -13.65
C LYS A 152 -1.88 -11.31 -13.32
N PHE A 153 -2.44 -11.12 -12.12
CA PHE A 153 -3.00 -9.85 -11.67
C PHE A 153 -1.97 -8.71 -11.70
N LEU A 154 -0.75 -8.97 -11.21
CA LEU A 154 0.35 -8.02 -11.25
C LEU A 154 0.61 -7.53 -12.68
N ASN A 155 0.84 -8.45 -13.61
CA ASN A 155 1.27 -8.10 -14.97
C ASN A 155 0.13 -7.59 -15.85
N THR A 156 -1.11 -8.08 -15.68
CA THR A 156 -2.24 -7.73 -16.55
C THR A 156 -3.13 -6.62 -16.01
N HIS A 157 -3.00 -6.25 -14.72
CA HIS A 157 -3.84 -5.21 -14.11
C HIS A 157 -3.04 -4.13 -13.39
N ILE A 158 -2.05 -4.48 -12.57
CA ILE A 158 -1.31 -3.47 -11.78
C ILE A 158 -0.27 -2.75 -12.64
N LEU A 159 0.48 -3.51 -13.43
CA LEU A 159 1.54 -3.00 -14.31
C LEU A 159 1.04 -2.67 -15.72
N SER A 160 -0.26 -2.80 -15.99
CA SER A 160 -0.81 -2.46 -17.29
C SER A 160 -0.83 -0.94 -17.49
N GLU A 161 -0.44 -0.51 -18.68
CA GLU A 161 -0.54 0.88 -19.11
C GLU A 161 -2.00 1.35 -19.11
N CYS A 162 -2.22 2.52 -18.56
CA CYS A 162 -3.50 3.21 -18.60
C CYS A 162 -3.60 3.93 -19.94
N SER A 163 -4.66 3.64 -20.69
CA SER A 163 -4.96 4.36 -21.94
C SER A 163 -5.23 5.84 -21.63
N LEU A 164 -4.21 6.66 -21.79
CA LEU A 164 -4.25 8.11 -21.64
C LEU A 164 -4.52 8.72 -23.01
N SER A 165 -5.60 9.51 -23.15
CA SER A 165 -5.66 10.54 -24.18
C SER A 165 -4.92 11.78 -23.65
N LEU A 166 -3.59 11.70 -23.55
CA LEU A 166 -2.79 12.89 -23.32
C LEU A 166 -2.42 13.44 -24.69
N ASP A 167 -3.00 14.59 -25.06
CA ASP A 167 -2.71 15.37 -26.27
C ASP A 167 -1.30 16.00 -26.27
N SER A 168 -0.30 15.32 -25.70
CA SER A 168 1.08 15.79 -25.65
C SER A 168 2.00 14.73 -26.23
N ASN A 169 2.81 15.13 -27.23
CA ASN A 169 3.84 14.34 -27.92
C ASN A 169 4.98 13.81 -27.01
N ASP A 170 4.82 13.83 -25.68
CA ASP A 170 5.78 13.43 -24.64
C ASP A 170 5.19 12.43 -23.62
N SER A 171 4.09 11.74 -23.96
CA SER A 171 3.37 10.88 -23.02
C SER A 171 4.14 9.60 -22.67
N ASN A 172 5.00 9.67 -21.65
CA ASN A 172 5.51 8.47 -20.97
C ASN A 172 4.31 7.67 -20.43
N PRO A 173 4.30 6.33 -20.58
CA PRO A 173 3.18 5.51 -20.15
C PRO A 173 2.99 5.61 -18.63
N VAL A 174 1.74 5.81 -18.21
CA VAL A 174 1.32 5.74 -16.80
C VAL A 174 0.63 4.42 -16.60
N THR A 175 0.95 3.70 -15.53
CA THR A 175 0.32 2.43 -15.20
C THR A 175 -0.66 2.55 -14.04
N VAL A 176 -1.45 1.50 -13.78
CA VAL A 176 -2.34 1.46 -12.62
C VAL A 176 -1.55 1.61 -11.32
N ALA A 177 -0.35 1.01 -11.23
CA ALA A 177 0.54 1.18 -10.08
C ALA A 177 0.85 2.66 -9.82
N ASP A 178 1.11 3.47 -10.85
CA ASP A 178 1.41 4.89 -10.72
C ASP A 178 0.21 5.69 -10.20
N ILE A 179 -1.00 5.35 -10.65
CA ILE A 179 -2.24 5.99 -10.18
C ILE A 179 -2.51 5.61 -8.71
N LEU A 180 -2.40 4.31 -8.36
CA LEU A 180 -2.59 3.83 -6.99
C LEU A 180 -1.59 4.47 -6.03
N MET A 181 -0.34 4.64 -6.46
CA MET A 181 0.74 5.27 -5.70
C MET A 181 0.43 6.71 -5.32
N SER A 182 -0.43 7.37 -6.10
CA SER A 182 -0.74 8.79 -5.97
C SER A 182 -1.96 9.07 -5.10
N ASN A 183 -2.73 8.06 -4.71
CA ASN A 183 -3.98 8.23 -3.99
C ASN A 183 -3.91 7.62 -2.58
N GLN A 184 -4.36 8.38 -1.58
CA GLN A 184 -4.24 7.99 -0.17
C GLN A 184 -4.96 6.70 0.21
N THR A 185 -6.13 6.45 -0.35
CA THR A 185 -6.92 5.26 -0.03
C THR A 185 -6.45 4.08 -0.87
N ALA A 186 -6.26 4.32 -2.17
CA ALA A 186 -5.91 3.28 -3.13
C ALA A 186 -4.47 2.76 -2.97
N SER A 187 -3.56 3.58 -2.43
CA SER A 187 -2.18 3.18 -2.14
C SER A 187 -2.09 1.96 -1.23
N ARG A 188 -3.09 1.72 -0.37
CA ARG A 188 -3.17 0.53 0.48
C ARG A 188 -3.13 -0.77 -0.33
N VAL A 189 -3.79 -0.78 -1.48
CA VAL A 189 -3.82 -1.97 -2.34
C VAL A 189 -2.47 -2.16 -3.03
N LEU A 190 -1.82 -1.09 -3.48
CA LEU A 190 -0.46 -1.17 -4.03
C LEU A 190 0.55 -1.65 -2.98
N ARG A 191 0.43 -1.16 -1.74
CA ARG A 191 1.22 -1.62 -0.61
C ARG A 191 1.06 -3.12 -0.35
N ALA A 192 -0.16 -3.66 -0.42
CA ALA A 192 -0.38 -5.11 -0.37
C ALA A 192 0.27 -5.86 -1.54
N VAL A 193 0.26 -5.29 -2.75
CA VAL A 193 0.99 -5.84 -3.90
C VAL A 193 2.49 -5.92 -3.60
N ILE A 194 3.09 -4.83 -3.11
CA ILE A 194 4.53 -4.76 -2.76
C ILE A 194 4.88 -5.80 -1.69
N ARG A 195 4.09 -5.90 -0.61
CA ARG A 195 4.29 -6.91 0.45
C ARG A 195 4.25 -8.34 -0.10
N ARG A 196 3.40 -8.59 -1.10
CA ARG A 196 3.23 -9.90 -1.72
C ARG A 196 4.28 -10.27 -2.77
N LEU A 197 5.12 -9.33 -3.22
CA LEU A 197 6.18 -9.65 -4.17
C LEU A 197 7.22 -10.61 -3.54
N VAL A 198 7.43 -11.74 -4.20
CA VAL A 198 8.37 -12.80 -3.76
C VAL A 198 9.29 -13.25 -4.90
N LYS A 199 8.79 -13.36 -6.14
CA LYS A 199 9.59 -13.85 -7.26
C LYS A 199 10.54 -12.75 -7.76
N PRO A 200 11.85 -13.02 -7.93
CA PRO A 200 12.80 -12.04 -8.44
C PRO A 200 12.40 -11.42 -9.78
N VAL A 201 11.83 -12.20 -10.70
CA VAL A 201 11.35 -11.72 -12.00
C VAL A 201 10.22 -10.71 -11.86
N ASP A 202 9.26 -10.97 -10.98
CA ASP A 202 8.13 -10.07 -10.71
C ASP A 202 8.62 -8.78 -10.03
N ILE A 203 9.57 -8.88 -9.09
CA ILE A 203 10.18 -7.73 -8.40
C ILE A 203 10.94 -6.84 -9.40
N LYS A 204 11.76 -7.45 -10.25
CA LYS A 204 12.51 -6.73 -11.29
C LYS A 204 11.58 -5.99 -12.23
N ASN A 205 10.56 -6.68 -12.75
CA ASN A 205 9.56 -6.07 -13.63
C ASN A 205 8.83 -4.91 -12.94
N PHE A 206 8.40 -5.12 -11.69
CA PHE A 206 7.75 -4.08 -10.91
C PHE A 206 8.62 -2.82 -10.76
N PHE A 207 9.90 -2.97 -10.37
CA PHE A 207 10.83 -1.83 -10.28
C PHE A 207 11.02 -1.12 -11.62
N THR A 208 11.20 -1.87 -12.71
CA THR A 208 11.35 -1.28 -14.05
C THR A 208 10.15 -0.43 -14.44
N VAL A 209 8.93 -0.93 -14.20
CA VAL A 209 7.70 -0.23 -14.58
C VAL A 209 7.49 1.04 -13.74
N ILE A 210 7.59 0.97 -12.41
CA ILE A 210 7.37 2.16 -11.57
C ILE A 210 8.42 3.26 -11.78
N GLN A 211 9.61 2.91 -12.29
CA GLN A 211 10.66 3.86 -12.64
C GLN A 211 10.43 4.55 -13.98
N SER A 212 9.69 3.93 -14.89
CA SER A 212 9.45 4.49 -16.22
C SER A 212 8.52 5.70 -16.21
N CYS A 213 7.69 5.85 -15.16
CA CYS A 213 6.80 6.98 -15.03
C CYS A 213 7.59 8.26 -14.73
N LYS A 214 7.61 9.17 -15.71
CA LYS A 214 8.23 10.51 -15.56
C LYS A 214 7.20 11.60 -15.23
N CYS A 215 5.95 11.24 -15.02
CA CYS A 215 4.88 12.17 -14.65
C CYS A 215 5.17 12.75 -13.25
N ASN A 216 4.95 14.05 -13.05
CA ASN A 216 5.04 14.64 -11.72
C ASN A 216 3.75 14.45 -10.90
N LYS A 217 2.61 14.20 -11.56
CA LYS A 217 1.31 13.96 -10.92
C LYS A 217 1.14 12.52 -10.43
N PHE A 218 1.80 11.57 -11.11
CA PHE A 218 1.67 10.14 -10.83
C PHE A 218 3.01 9.45 -10.61
N GLY A 219 3.01 8.26 -10.01
CA GLY A 219 4.21 7.44 -9.85
C GLY A 219 5.12 7.87 -8.69
N ILE A 220 6.38 7.47 -8.74
CA ILE A 220 7.29 7.58 -7.58
C ILE A 220 7.50 9.02 -7.09
N ARG A 221 7.41 10.01 -8.00
CA ARG A 221 7.57 11.43 -7.68
C ARG A 221 6.40 12.01 -6.90
N SER A 222 5.22 11.38 -6.97
CA SER A 222 4.04 11.84 -6.23
C SER A 222 4.02 11.36 -4.77
N ILE A 223 4.93 10.47 -4.36
CA ILE A 223 4.89 9.84 -3.04
C ILE A 223 5.01 10.88 -1.91
N ILE A 224 6.00 11.76 -1.99
CA ILE A 224 6.26 12.75 -0.95
C ILE A 224 5.16 13.83 -0.92
N PRO A 225 4.82 14.49 -2.04
CA PRO A 225 3.74 15.49 -2.05
C PRO A 225 2.40 14.94 -1.55
N ASN A 226 2.07 13.69 -1.89
CA ASN A 226 0.81 13.07 -1.48
C ASN A 226 0.89 12.36 -0.13
N LYS A 227 2.01 12.47 0.61
CA LYS A 227 2.23 11.86 1.94
C LYS A 227 2.07 10.34 1.96
N GLN A 228 2.40 9.66 0.85
CA GLN A 228 2.28 8.21 0.69
C GLN A 228 3.52 7.46 1.19
N HIS A 229 4.08 7.91 2.32
CA HIS A 229 5.33 7.41 2.89
C HIS A 229 5.34 5.89 3.13
N GLY A 230 4.18 5.30 3.42
CA GLY A 230 4.06 3.85 3.61
C GLY A 230 4.43 3.02 2.38
N ILE A 231 4.37 3.59 1.17
CA ILE A 231 4.85 2.93 -0.04
C ILE A 231 6.38 2.82 0.00
N LEU A 232 7.08 3.90 0.37
CA LEU A 232 8.54 3.89 0.50
C LEU A 232 9.00 2.89 1.55
N THR A 233 8.33 2.85 2.70
CA THR A 233 8.61 1.86 3.75
C THR A 233 8.44 0.43 3.24
N ASP A 234 7.34 0.13 2.54
CA ASP A 234 7.10 -1.23 2.03
C ASP A 234 8.07 -1.61 0.90
N LEU A 235 8.55 -0.64 0.09
CA LEU A 235 9.60 -0.86 -0.92
C LEU A 235 10.97 -1.14 -0.28
N ALA A 236 11.31 -0.41 0.79
CA ALA A 236 12.53 -0.66 1.55
C ALA A 236 12.48 -2.04 2.21
N ASP A 237 11.36 -2.38 2.86
CA ASP A 237 11.13 -3.70 3.44
C ASP A 237 11.21 -4.83 2.39
N LEU A 238 10.68 -4.61 1.18
CA LEU A 238 10.86 -5.56 0.07
C LEU A 238 12.34 -5.83 -0.23
N CYS A 239 13.19 -4.80 -0.21
CA CYS A 239 14.63 -4.92 -0.44
C CYS A 239 15.38 -5.59 0.72
N ILE A 240 14.85 -5.52 1.95
CA ILE A 240 15.37 -6.26 3.11
C ILE A 240 14.99 -7.74 3.01
N ARG A 241 13.73 -8.04 2.71
CA ARG A 241 13.22 -9.41 2.57
C ARG A 241 13.86 -10.17 1.40
N HIS A 242 14.30 -9.45 0.37
CA HIS A 242 15.00 -9.99 -0.79
C HIS A 242 16.36 -9.31 -0.97
N PRO A 243 17.42 -9.77 -0.25
CA PRO A 243 18.71 -9.09 -0.18
C PRO A 243 19.58 -9.30 -1.44
N SER A 244 19.04 -8.88 -2.58
CA SER A 244 19.71 -8.78 -3.87
C SER A 244 20.32 -7.40 -4.01
N GLU A 245 21.62 -7.36 -4.31
CA GLU A 245 22.33 -6.11 -4.56
C GLU A 245 21.72 -5.33 -5.73
N GLU A 246 21.24 -6.02 -6.77
CA GLU A 246 20.57 -5.40 -7.91
C GLU A 246 19.32 -4.65 -7.46
N PHE A 247 18.48 -5.26 -6.62
CA PHE A 247 17.24 -4.63 -6.14
C PHE A 247 17.52 -3.47 -5.19
N GLN A 248 18.46 -3.64 -4.27
CA GLN A 248 18.83 -2.60 -3.32
C GLN A 248 19.45 -1.38 -4.03
N ARG A 249 20.37 -1.59 -4.97
CA ARG A 249 20.94 -0.51 -5.81
C ARG A 249 19.85 0.18 -6.65
N THR A 250 18.93 -0.59 -7.21
CA THR A 250 17.81 -0.07 -8.00
C THR A 250 16.91 0.82 -7.15
N PHE A 251 16.57 0.39 -5.93
CA PHE A 251 15.80 1.19 -4.97
C PHE A 251 16.54 2.47 -4.56
N LEU A 252 17.83 2.37 -4.23
CA LEU A 252 18.66 3.51 -3.85
C LEU A 252 18.72 4.59 -4.95
N ARG A 253 18.83 4.17 -6.21
CA ARG A 253 18.85 5.08 -7.36
C ARG A 253 17.54 5.83 -7.57
N MET A 254 16.40 5.28 -7.13
CA MET A 254 15.11 5.98 -7.22
C MET A 254 14.99 7.13 -6.22
N LEU A 255 15.55 6.98 -5.01
CA LEU A 255 15.25 7.87 -3.90
C LEU A 255 15.52 9.36 -4.21
N PRO A 256 16.66 9.76 -4.80
CA PRO A 256 16.90 11.17 -5.11
C PRO A 256 15.76 11.79 -5.93
N SER A 257 15.26 11.08 -6.94
CA SER A 257 14.16 11.56 -7.79
C SER A 257 12.84 11.74 -7.05
N ILE A 258 12.58 10.90 -6.04
CA ILE A 258 11.37 10.95 -5.20
C ILE A 258 11.35 12.22 -4.33
N PHE A 259 12.53 12.66 -3.90
CA PHE A 259 12.71 13.89 -3.12
C PHE A 259 12.95 15.13 -4.00
N GLY A 260 12.91 15.01 -5.34
CA GLY A 260 13.05 16.14 -6.27
C GLY A 260 14.50 16.47 -6.67
N PHE A 261 15.46 15.59 -6.42
CA PHE A 261 16.83 15.74 -6.90
C PHE A 261 16.96 15.24 -8.35
N THR A 262 17.68 15.97 -9.19
CA THR A 262 17.97 15.58 -10.58
C THR A 262 19.25 14.75 -10.68
N GLU A 263 19.27 13.74 -11.56
CA GLU A 263 20.38 12.77 -11.73
C GLU A 263 21.72 13.40 -12.12
N LYS A 264 21.73 14.65 -12.60
CA LYS A 264 22.90 15.32 -13.21
C LYS A 264 23.85 15.99 -12.23
N HIS A 265 23.69 15.85 -10.93
CA HIS A 265 24.49 16.64 -10.01
C HIS A 265 25.35 15.82 -9.05
N SER A 266 26.65 15.91 -9.33
CA SER A 266 27.76 15.40 -8.54
C SER A 266 27.68 15.69 -7.05
N SER A 267 28.08 14.68 -6.28
CA SER A 267 28.30 14.60 -4.84
C SER A 267 29.11 15.77 -4.26
N SER A 268 28.42 16.80 -3.77
CA SER A 268 28.99 17.73 -2.79
C SER A 268 28.47 17.36 -1.40
N LYS A 269 29.32 17.46 -0.36
CA LYS A 269 28.90 17.22 1.04
C LYS A 269 27.64 18.00 1.44
N SER A 270 27.47 19.21 0.88
CA SER A 270 26.29 20.05 1.07
C SER A 270 25.00 19.42 0.51
N ARG A 271 25.06 18.65 -0.57
CA ARG A 271 23.90 17.97 -1.14
C ARG A 271 23.51 16.72 -0.37
N GLU A 272 24.47 16.01 0.18
CA GLU A 272 24.22 14.84 1.04
C GLU A 272 23.48 15.27 2.31
N ASP A 273 23.89 16.38 2.93
CA ASP A 273 23.20 16.96 4.09
C ASP A 273 21.74 17.35 3.75
N LEU A 274 21.51 18.04 2.61
CA LEU A 274 20.16 18.37 2.15
C LEU A 274 19.30 17.11 1.90
N PHE A 275 19.88 16.06 1.32
CA PHE A 275 19.16 14.81 1.08
C PHE A 275 18.80 14.11 2.39
N ILE A 276 19.70 14.08 3.37
CA ILE A 276 19.42 13.54 4.71
C ILE A 276 18.29 14.34 5.38
N ARG A 277 18.30 15.68 5.27
CA ARG A 277 17.22 16.51 5.81
C ARG A 277 15.88 16.22 5.12
N CYS A 278 15.86 16.06 3.80
CA CYS A 278 14.67 15.63 3.07
C CYS A 278 14.17 14.24 3.52
N LEU A 279 15.08 13.28 3.73
CA LEU A 279 14.75 11.92 4.20
C LEU A 279 14.12 11.93 5.59
N VAL A 280 14.78 12.57 6.56
CA VAL A 280 14.33 12.61 7.95
C VAL A 280 13.04 13.44 8.09
N GLY A 281 12.86 14.45 7.23
CA GLY A 281 11.64 15.24 7.20
C GLY A 281 10.52 14.68 6.35
N MET A 282 10.79 13.72 5.46
CA MET A 282 9.84 13.26 4.44
C MET A 282 9.20 14.42 3.67
N ILE A 283 10.04 15.39 3.30
CA ILE A 283 9.68 16.59 2.53
C ILE A 283 10.52 16.66 1.27
N THR A 284 9.97 17.26 0.22
CA THR A 284 10.69 17.48 -1.04
C THR A 284 11.80 18.51 -0.89
N LEU A 285 12.75 18.51 -1.82
CA LEU A 285 13.81 19.53 -1.87
C LEU A 285 13.23 20.95 -2.06
N SER A 286 12.14 21.09 -2.81
CA SER A 286 11.45 22.38 -2.96
C SER A 286 10.87 22.87 -1.63
N GLU A 287 10.17 22.01 -0.89
CA GLU A 287 9.61 22.34 0.42
C GLU A 287 10.72 22.68 1.43
N LEU A 288 11.83 21.93 1.43
CA LEU A 288 12.97 22.22 2.28
C LEU A 288 13.58 23.60 1.96
N ASN A 289 13.74 23.94 0.68
CA ASN A 289 14.27 25.24 0.27
C ASN A 289 13.33 26.39 0.65
N GLU A 290 12.02 26.19 0.60
CA GLU A 290 11.03 27.16 1.09
C GLU A 290 11.18 27.39 2.59
N HIS A 291 11.34 26.32 3.38
CA HIS A 291 11.59 26.43 4.83
C HIS A 291 12.86 27.23 5.14
N ILE A 292 13.96 26.93 4.45
CA ILE A 292 15.25 27.64 4.62
C ILE A 292 15.09 29.13 4.24
N THR A 293 14.41 29.41 3.13
CA THR A 293 14.25 30.79 2.65
C THR A 293 13.38 31.61 3.59
N ASN A 294 12.24 31.07 4.03
CA ASN A 294 11.32 31.74 4.94
C ASN A 294 11.96 32.04 6.31
N GLN A 295 12.82 31.15 6.81
CA GLN A 295 13.59 31.40 8.02
C GLN A 295 14.62 32.52 7.84
N SER A 296 15.33 32.54 6.71
CA SER A 296 16.31 33.61 6.41
C SER A 296 15.68 35.00 6.27
N VAL A 297 14.39 35.07 5.92
CA VAL A 297 13.62 36.33 5.86
C VAL A 297 13.17 36.73 7.27
N GLN A 298 12.67 35.80 8.09
CA GLN A 298 12.30 36.07 9.48
C GLN A 298 13.48 36.48 10.36
N GLU A 299 14.69 35.95 10.10
CA GLU A 299 15.90 36.37 10.81
C GLU A 299 16.39 37.77 10.40
N LYS A 300 16.06 38.23 9.19
CA LYS A 300 16.39 39.59 8.73
C LYS A 300 15.44 40.64 9.29
N ASP A 301 14.16 40.31 9.47
CA ASP A 301 13.17 41.23 10.04
C ASP A 301 13.29 41.35 11.57
N ASN A 302 14.00 40.43 12.24
CA ASN A 302 14.22 40.44 13.69
C ASN A 302 15.62 40.97 14.11
N ASN A 303 16.48 41.34 13.16
CA ASN A 303 17.85 41.80 13.44
C ASN A 303 17.97 43.34 13.36
N ASP A 304 17.20 44.04 14.18
CA ASP A 304 17.44 45.45 14.51
C ASP A 304 18.13 45.64 15.88
N ASP A 305 18.52 44.56 16.57
CA ASP A 305 19.35 44.66 17.78
C ASP A 305 20.56 43.71 17.73
N ASN A 306 21.74 44.33 17.84
CA ASN A 306 23.05 43.70 17.88
C ASN A 306 23.15 42.60 18.94
N GLN A 307 23.09 41.32 18.54
CA GLN A 307 23.73 40.24 19.27
C GLN A 307 24.48 39.30 18.31
N TYR A 308 25.80 39.37 18.41
CA TYR A 308 26.73 38.32 18.01
C TYR A 308 26.26 37.01 18.67
N PHE A 309 25.61 36.13 17.90
CA PHE A 309 25.37 34.74 18.31
C PHE A 309 26.33 33.85 17.54
N ASP A 310 27.45 33.61 18.20
CA ASP A 310 28.32 32.46 18.02
C ASP A 310 27.49 31.17 18.26
N ASN A 311 27.65 30.17 17.38
CA ASN A 311 27.07 28.82 17.47
C ASN A 311 25.55 28.71 17.77
N LYS A 312 24.68 28.99 16.79
CA LYS A 312 23.27 28.52 16.85
C LYS A 312 23.15 27.10 16.34
N GLU A 313 23.22 26.18 17.30
CA GLU A 313 22.43 24.96 17.46
C GLU A 313 21.66 24.46 16.23
N ASP A 314 21.87 23.19 15.90
CA ASP A 314 21.03 22.31 15.06
C ASP A 314 19.57 22.79 14.90
N LEU A 315 19.37 23.71 13.95
CA LEU A 315 18.08 24.32 13.67
C LEU A 315 17.09 23.22 13.25
N VAL A 316 15.98 23.15 13.99
CA VAL A 316 14.93 22.13 13.97
C VAL A 316 14.29 22.06 12.57
N ASN A 317 14.96 21.38 11.64
CA ASN A 317 14.34 20.86 10.44
C ASN A 317 13.23 19.89 10.90
N PRO A 318 12.07 19.82 10.22
CA PRO A 318 10.96 19.01 10.68
C PRO A 318 11.38 17.54 10.64
N VAL A 319 11.82 16.97 11.76
CA VAL A 319 12.04 15.54 11.91
C VAL A 319 10.67 14.92 12.10
N THR A 320 10.27 14.02 11.19
CA THR A 320 8.96 13.40 11.25
C THR A 320 9.07 11.95 11.66
N VAL A 321 8.10 11.44 12.43
CA VAL A 321 8.04 10.00 12.79
C VAL A 321 8.08 9.10 11.55
N PRO A 322 7.36 9.40 10.44
CA PRO A 322 7.51 8.67 9.19
C PRO A 322 8.95 8.69 8.63
N GLY A 323 9.64 9.82 8.71
CA GLY A 323 11.04 9.94 8.28
C GLY A 323 11.99 9.12 9.14
N CYS A 324 11.87 9.18 10.47
CA CYS A 324 12.67 8.35 11.37
C CYS A 324 12.48 6.85 11.12
N LEU A 325 11.21 6.41 10.99
CA LEU A 325 10.88 5.01 10.71
C LEU A 325 11.40 4.58 9.32
N PHE A 326 11.31 5.45 8.33
CA PHE A 326 11.86 5.17 7.01
C PHE A 326 13.38 5.06 7.05
N VAL A 327 14.07 5.99 7.71
CA VAL A 327 15.54 5.99 7.85
C VAL A 327 16.02 4.73 8.59
N GLU A 328 15.32 4.28 9.63
CA GLU A 328 15.63 3.02 10.31
C GLU A 328 15.60 1.81 9.35
N VAL A 329 14.52 1.68 8.58
CA VAL A 329 14.36 0.60 7.58
C VAL A 329 15.38 0.76 6.44
N TYR A 330 15.63 1.99 6.01
CA TYR A 330 16.59 2.33 4.96
C TYR A 330 18.03 1.97 5.35
N LEU A 331 18.46 2.34 6.57
CA LEU A 331 19.79 2.01 7.08
C LEU A 331 19.99 0.50 7.18
N ASN A 332 18.98 -0.25 7.62
CA ASN A 332 19.02 -1.71 7.61
C ASN A 332 19.18 -2.28 6.19
N SER A 333 18.55 -1.66 5.20
CA SER A 333 18.71 -2.03 3.79
C SER A 333 20.13 -1.73 3.26
N LEU A 334 20.71 -0.61 3.68
CA LEU A 334 22.05 -0.16 3.27
C LEU A 334 23.16 -1.01 3.89
N MET A 335 23.03 -1.37 5.16
CA MET A 335 23.97 -2.23 5.88
C MET A 335 24.15 -3.60 5.21
N LEU A 336 23.10 -4.13 4.56
CA LEU A 336 23.19 -5.39 3.82
C LEU A 336 24.07 -5.32 2.56
N ILE A 337 24.27 -4.14 1.98
CA ILE A 337 25.20 -3.92 0.86
C ILE A 337 26.63 -3.82 1.38
N LEU A 338 26.84 -3.12 2.51
CA LEU A 338 28.17 -2.85 3.06
C LEU A 338 28.82 -4.07 3.75
N LEU A 339 28.03 -5.08 4.11
CA LEU A 339 28.49 -6.31 4.78
C LEU A 339 28.76 -7.49 3.80
N LYS A 340 28.61 -7.28 2.49
CA LYS A 340 28.98 -8.24 1.43
C LYS A 340 30.16 -7.70 0.65
#